data_AF-A0A8T5MHN4-F1
#
_entry.id   AF-A0A8T5MHN4-F1
#
_cell.length_a   1.000
_cell.length_b   1.000
_cell.length_c   1.000
_cell.angle_alpha   90.00
_cell.angle_beta   90.00
_cell.angle_gamma   90.00
#
_symmetry.space_group_name_H-M   'P 1'
#
loop_
_entity.id
_entity.type
_entity.pdbx_description
1 polymer ?
#
loop_
_entity_poly.entity_id
_entity_poly.type
_entity_poly.pdbx_seq_one_letter_code
_entity_poly.pdbx_strand_id
1 'polypeptide(L)'
;MEDEKKINAMLILDIIGKPKEYLIESLEKHIANLDKEKGVVVKLKEIREPELMGNQEVFYTTFAEVEIEVDEILTLVGLMFRYMPAHVEIISPDMFGVTNNVFNETLNELVRRLHGYDELARVMQSEKQVLIKKIQELDGEVPEGIMPMTVLKDPFEEVGADAEQVEDQKQEPKKKKK
;
A
#
# COMPACT_ATOMS: atom_id res chain seq x y z
N MET A 1 34.81 -8.59 11.58
CA MET A 1 33.39 -8.56 11.91
C MET A 1 32.92 -7.23 11.36
N GLU A 2 32.35 -7.23 10.16
CA GLU A 2 31.70 -6.02 9.67
C GLU A 2 30.53 -5.77 10.61
N ASP A 3 30.48 -4.60 11.23
CA ASP A 3 29.28 -4.13 11.91
C ASP A 3 28.15 -4.22 10.88
N GLU A 4 27.23 -5.17 11.05
CA GLU A 4 25.99 -5.22 10.26
C GLU A 4 25.30 -3.88 10.46
N LYS A 5 25.39 -3.02 9.45
CA LYS A 5 24.84 -1.67 9.51
C LYS A 5 23.33 -1.80 9.56
N LYS A 6 22.78 -1.60 10.76
CA LYS A 6 21.35 -1.46 10.98
C LYS A 6 20.76 -0.39 10.08
N ILE A 7 19.49 -0.57 9.75
CA ILE A 7 18.73 0.32 8.89
C ILE A 7 17.91 1.24 9.78
N ASN A 8 18.10 2.55 9.64
CA ASN A 8 17.23 3.53 10.27
C ASN A 8 16.23 4.04 9.23
N ALA A 9 14.95 4.05 9.60
CA ALA A 9 13.87 4.47 8.72
C ALA A 9 12.85 5.34 9.47
N MET A 10 12.28 6.31 8.78
CA MET A 10 11.12 7.07 9.22
C MET A 10 9.85 6.45 8.62
N LEU A 11 8.87 6.19 9.47
CA LEU A 11 7.54 5.72 9.07
C LEU A 11 6.50 6.77 9.43
N ILE A 12 5.52 6.98 8.53
CA ILE A 12 4.31 7.73 8.86
C ILE A 12 3.15 6.74 8.97
N LEU A 13 2.59 6.61 10.17
CA LEU A 13 1.40 5.80 10.45
C LEU A 13 0.20 6.72 10.60
N ASP A 14 -0.86 6.49 9.85
CA ASP A 14 -2.10 7.26 9.93
C ASP A 14 -3.28 6.40 10.37
N ILE A 15 -4.26 7.05 10.99
CA ILE A 15 -5.54 6.43 11.33
C ILE A 15 -6.68 7.39 11.08
N ILE A 16 -7.80 6.84 10.64
CA ILE A 16 -9.05 7.55 10.42
C ILE A 16 -10.12 6.86 11.26
N GLY A 17 -10.91 7.62 12.01
CA GLY A 17 -11.93 7.02 12.86
C GLY A 17 -12.76 8.01 13.66
N LYS A 18 -13.54 7.44 14.57
CA LYS A 18 -14.36 8.15 15.56
C LYS A 18 -14.58 7.27 16.80
N PRO A 19 -14.75 7.86 17.99
CA PRO A 19 -14.54 9.28 18.35
C PRO A 19 -13.07 9.69 18.46
N LYS A 20 -12.78 11.01 18.46
CA LYS A 20 -11.44 11.62 18.40
C LYS A 20 -10.47 11.03 19.43
N GLU A 21 -10.96 10.74 20.63
CA GLU A 21 -10.16 10.34 21.78
C GLU A 21 -9.50 8.96 21.59
N TYR A 22 -10.11 8.06 20.81
CA TYR A 22 -9.57 6.72 20.60
C TYR A 22 -8.52 6.64 19.51
N LEU A 23 -8.36 7.68 18.68
CA LEU A 23 -7.39 7.66 17.60
C LEU A 23 -5.96 7.68 18.15
N ILE A 24 -5.69 8.53 19.15
CA ILE A 24 -4.38 8.63 19.79
C ILE A 24 -4.04 7.32 20.51
N GLU A 25 -4.96 6.79 21.34
CA GLU A 25 -4.75 5.52 22.07
C GLU A 25 -4.48 4.36 21.10
N SER A 26 -5.20 4.31 19.97
CA SER A 26 -4.99 3.29 18.95
C SER A 26 -3.61 3.40 18.33
N LEU A 27 -3.20 4.60 17.90
CA LEU A 27 -1.86 4.86 17.35
C LEU A 27 -0.75 4.49 18.34
N GLU A 28 -0.89 4.88 19.60
CA GLU A 28 0.05 4.51 20.66
C GLU A 28 0.17 3.00 20.81
N LYS A 29 -0.96 2.27 20.77
CA LYS A 29 -0.97 0.82 20.83
C LYS A 29 -0.32 0.18 19.60
N HIS A 30 -0.54 0.74 18.41
CA HIS A 30 0.11 0.27 17.18
C HIS A 30 1.64 0.44 17.26
N ILE A 31 2.11 1.61 17.70
CA ILE A 31 3.54 1.90 17.89
C ILE A 31 4.14 1.01 19.00
N ALA A 32 3.41 0.80 20.09
CA ALA A 32 3.87 -0.08 21.17
C ALA A 32 3.96 -1.56 20.75
N ASN A 33 3.13 -1.99 19.78
CA ASN A 33 3.25 -3.31 19.19
C ASN A 33 4.42 -3.37 18.21
N LEU A 34 4.65 -2.31 17.45
CA LEU A 34 5.79 -2.18 16.53
C LEU A 34 7.13 -2.34 17.28
N ASP A 35 7.26 -1.70 18.45
CA ASP A 35 8.46 -1.79 19.30
C ASP A 35 8.67 -3.17 19.95
N LYS A 36 7.65 -4.03 19.96
CA LYS A 36 7.75 -5.42 20.45
C LYS A 36 8.15 -6.41 19.35
N GLU A 37 8.18 -5.99 18.10
CA GLU A 37 8.59 -6.84 16.99
C GLU A 37 10.08 -7.17 17.12
N LYS A 38 10.42 -8.42 16.79
CA LYS A 38 11.81 -8.88 16.89
C LYS A 38 12.68 -8.14 15.87
N GLY A 39 13.79 -7.56 16.33
CA GLY A 39 14.75 -6.86 15.48
C GLY A 39 14.28 -5.45 15.07
N VAL A 40 13.36 -4.86 15.84
CA VAL A 40 12.86 -3.50 15.68
C VAL A 40 13.07 -2.74 16.98
N VAL A 41 13.52 -1.50 16.89
CA VAL A 41 13.63 -0.58 18.02
C VAL A 41 13.06 0.77 17.60
N VAL A 42 12.04 1.26 18.31
CA VAL A 42 11.51 2.60 18.10
C VAL A 42 12.42 3.62 18.80
N LYS A 43 12.96 4.57 18.04
CA LYS A 43 13.87 5.63 18.54
C LYS A 43 13.11 6.89 18.90
N LEU A 44 12.20 7.31 18.02
CA LEU A 44 11.40 8.52 18.17
C LEU A 44 9.95 8.22 17.77
N LYS A 45 9.01 8.86 18.44
CA LYS A 45 7.63 8.94 17.99
C LYS A 45 7.07 10.33 18.25
N GLU A 46 6.43 10.91 17.24
CA GLU A 46 5.70 12.17 17.34
C GLU A 46 4.29 11.94 16.82
N ILE A 47 3.29 12.01 17.71
CA ILE A 47 1.88 11.84 17.35
C ILE A 47 1.25 13.23 17.21
N ARG A 48 0.59 13.48 16.08
CA ARG A 48 -0.12 14.74 15.83
C ARG A 48 -1.51 14.75 16.48
N GLU A 49 -2.00 15.93 16.82
CA GLU A 49 -3.38 16.14 17.25
C GLU A 49 -4.35 15.70 16.15
N PRO A 50 -5.45 14.98 16.48
CA PRO A 50 -6.44 14.64 15.47
C PRO A 50 -7.21 15.85 14.96
N GLU A 51 -7.37 15.89 13.64
CA GLU A 51 -8.06 16.92 12.88
C GLU A 51 -9.31 16.35 12.20
N LEU A 52 -10.31 17.21 11.96
CA LEU A 52 -11.53 16.84 11.23
C LEU A 52 -11.21 16.64 9.75
N MET A 53 -11.69 15.54 9.17
CA MET A 53 -11.50 15.25 7.75
C MET A 53 -12.43 16.08 6.86
N GLY A 54 -11.96 17.27 6.46
CA GLY A 54 -12.56 18.07 5.39
C GLY A 54 -14.09 18.22 5.48
N ASN A 55 -14.78 18.09 4.33
CA ASN A 55 -16.24 18.27 4.21
C ASN A 55 -17.09 17.15 4.85
N GLN A 56 -16.48 16.20 5.56
CA GLN A 56 -17.18 15.11 6.24
C GLN A 56 -17.05 15.31 7.75
N GLU A 57 -18.02 16.02 8.34
CA GLU A 57 -18.06 16.40 9.77
C GLU A 57 -18.06 15.23 10.78
N VAL A 58 -17.92 13.98 10.32
CA VAL A 58 -18.11 12.77 11.11
C VAL A 58 -16.80 12.04 11.43
N PHE A 59 -15.74 12.26 10.66
CA PHE A 59 -14.48 11.52 10.80
C PHE A 59 -13.33 12.43 11.22
N TYR A 60 -12.49 11.89 12.10
CA TYR A 60 -11.21 12.49 12.48
C TYR A 60 -10.08 11.68 11.86
N THR A 61 -8.95 12.36 11.62
CA THR A 61 -7.70 11.73 11.21
C THR A 61 -6.54 12.27 12.04
N THR A 62 -5.56 11.43 12.30
CA THR A 62 -4.26 11.80 12.88
C THR A 62 -3.21 10.88 12.29
N PHE A 63 -1.96 11.32 12.35
CA PHE A 63 -0.81 10.52 11.99
C PHE A 63 0.29 10.64 13.04
N ALA A 64 1.18 9.65 13.05
CA ALA A 64 2.39 9.65 13.83
C ALA A 64 3.60 9.43 12.94
N GLU A 65 4.62 10.24 13.17
CA GLU A 65 5.96 10.08 12.63
C GLU A 65 6.74 9.20 13.60
N VAL A 66 7.30 8.10 13.12
CA VAL A 66 7.96 7.07 13.94
C VAL A 66 9.31 6.73 13.33
N GLU A 67 10.38 7.06 14.04
CA GLU A 67 11.73 6.66 13.66
C GLU A 67 12.04 5.28 14.25
N ILE A 68 12.41 4.35 13.40
CA ILE A 68 12.75 2.97 13.77
C ILE A 68 14.16 2.60 13.32
N GLU A 69 14.79 1.76 14.11
CA GLU A 69 16.01 1.04 13.77
C GLU A 69 15.66 -0.43 13.60
N VAL A 70 16.05 -1.03 12.48
CA VAL A 70 15.83 -2.45 12.19
C VAL A 70 17.12 -3.14 11.77
N ASP A 71 17.24 -4.41 12.12
CA ASP A 71 18.47 -5.17 11.85
C ASP A 71 18.57 -5.61 10.37
N GLU A 72 17.45 -5.89 9.71
CA GLU A 72 17.40 -6.43 8.34
C GLU A 72 16.36 -5.74 7.46
N ILE A 73 16.64 -5.64 6.16
CA ILE A 73 15.70 -5.07 5.17
C ILE A 73 14.40 -5.88 5.07
N LEU A 74 14.49 -7.21 5.22
CA LEU A 74 13.31 -8.08 5.23
C LEU A 74 12.38 -7.77 6.41
N THR A 75 12.95 -7.40 7.56
CA THR A 75 12.18 -6.94 8.71
C THR A 75 11.42 -5.66 8.33
N LEU A 76 12.09 -4.66 7.73
CA LEU A 76 11.42 -3.42 7.29
C LEU A 76 10.27 -3.70 6.32
N VAL A 77 10.51 -4.53 5.30
CA VAL A 77 9.49 -4.93 4.32
C VAL A 77 8.32 -5.64 5.00
N GLY A 78 8.60 -6.53 5.96
CA GLY A 78 7.58 -7.19 6.76
C GLY A 78 6.72 -6.21 7.56
N LEU A 79 7.35 -5.18 8.15
CA LEU A 79 6.64 -4.10 8.86
C LEU A 79 5.76 -3.28 7.90
N MET A 80 6.27 -2.94 6.71
CA MET A 80 5.50 -2.24 5.68
C MET A 80 4.21 -2.99 5.34
N PHE A 81 4.30 -4.31 5.19
CA PHE A 81 3.13 -5.13 4.87
C PHE A 81 2.18 -5.37 6.05
N ARG A 82 2.68 -5.35 7.29
CA ARG A 82 1.85 -5.59 8.49
C ARG A 82 1.14 -4.34 8.97
N TYR A 83 1.85 -3.22 8.98
CA TYR A 83 1.36 -1.96 9.55
C TYR A 83 0.90 -0.97 8.47
N MET A 84 1.23 -1.23 7.19
CA MET A 84 0.81 -0.42 6.03
C MET A 84 0.98 1.09 6.29
N PRO A 85 2.21 1.55 6.59
CA PRO A 85 2.46 2.97 6.77
C PRO A 85 2.10 3.75 5.49
N ALA A 86 1.58 4.96 5.66
CA ALA A 86 1.34 5.88 4.55
C ALA A 86 2.64 6.30 3.86
N HIS A 87 3.76 6.29 4.60
CA HIS A 87 5.07 6.67 4.08
C HIS A 87 6.20 5.89 4.77
N VAL A 88 7.24 5.55 4.00
CA VAL A 88 8.48 4.94 4.48
C VAL A 88 9.66 5.65 3.83
N GLU A 89 10.59 6.13 4.64
CA GLU A 89 11.86 6.74 4.22
C GLU A 89 13.03 6.06 4.91
N ILE A 90 14.03 5.59 4.16
CA ILE A 90 15.27 5.04 4.73
C ILE A 90 16.24 6.20 4.96
N ILE A 91 16.60 6.46 6.21
CA ILE A 91 17.54 7.51 6.63
C ILE A 91 18.98 7.02 6.48
N SER A 92 19.24 5.76 6.81
CA SER A 92 20.56 5.14 6.66
C SER A 92 20.44 3.61 6.62
N PRO A 93 21.40 2.89 6.00
CA PRO A 93 22.55 3.42 5.23
C PRO A 93 22.16 3.86 3.80
N ASP A 94 22.99 4.69 3.16
CA ASP A 94 22.79 5.14 1.77
C ASP A 94 22.82 4.01 0.75
N MET A 95 23.58 2.94 1.05
CA MET A 95 23.69 1.75 0.22
C MET A 95 23.56 0.50 1.08
N PHE A 96 22.73 -0.42 0.64
CA PHE A 96 22.60 -1.76 1.20
C PHE A 96 22.56 -2.79 0.06
N GLY A 97 23.15 -3.97 0.30
CA GLY A 97 23.14 -5.07 -0.65
C GLY A 97 21.94 -5.97 -0.39
N VAL A 98 21.20 -6.32 -1.45
CA VAL A 98 20.10 -7.29 -1.40
C VAL A 98 20.43 -8.45 -2.33
N THR A 99 20.23 -9.69 -1.86
CA THR A 99 20.40 -10.86 -2.71
C THR A 99 19.19 -11.04 -3.63
N ASN A 100 19.38 -11.68 -4.78
CA ASN A 100 18.27 -11.98 -5.71
C ASN A 100 17.14 -12.76 -5.02
N ASN A 101 17.47 -13.66 -4.08
CA ASN A 101 16.46 -14.44 -3.36
C ASN A 101 15.57 -13.54 -2.50
N VAL A 102 16.17 -12.67 -1.68
CA VAL A 102 15.47 -11.72 -0.81
C VAL A 102 14.60 -10.77 -1.63
N PHE A 103 15.14 -10.26 -2.74
CA PHE A 103 14.41 -9.37 -3.62
C PHE A 103 13.23 -10.08 -4.30
N ASN A 104 13.42 -11.29 -4.81
CA ASN A 104 12.36 -12.10 -5.40
C ASN A 104 11.25 -12.43 -4.40
N GLU A 105 11.60 -12.77 -3.15
CA GLU A 105 10.63 -13.01 -2.07
C GLU A 105 9.79 -11.75 -1.80
N THR A 106 10.43 -10.58 -1.74
CA THR A 106 9.76 -9.29 -1.51
C THR A 106 8.78 -8.96 -2.65
N LEU A 107 9.22 -9.11 -3.90
CA LEU A 107 8.38 -8.86 -5.08
C LEU A 107 7.20 -9.84 -5.17
N ASN A 108 7.44 -11.12 -4.89
CA ASN A 108 6.37 -12.12 -4.90
C ASN A 108 5.33 -11.85 -3.80
N GLU A 109 5.75 -11.42 -2.61
CA GLU A 109 4.82 -11.06 -1.54
C GLU A 109 4.00 -9.80 -1.90
N LEU A 110 4.64 -8.80 -2.52
CA LEU A 110 3.94 -7.62 -3.03
C LEU A 110 2.86 -8.00 -4.05
N VAL A 111 3.22 -8.78 -5.06
CA VAL A 111 2.30 -9.25 -6.11
C VAL A 111 1.16 -10.07 -5.52
N ARG A 112 1.45 -10.97 -4.57
CA ARG A 112 0.43 -11.78 -3.89
C ARG A 112 -0.59 -10.92 -3.15
N ARG A 113 -0.14 -9.87 -2.45
CA ARG A 113 -1.03 -8.95 -1.71
C ARG A 113 -1.88 -8.10 -2.65
N LEU A 114 -1.28 -7.57 -3.71
CA LEU A 114 -2.01 -6.80 -4.72
C LEU A 114 -3.10 -7.65 -5.38
N HIS A 115 -2.80 -8.88 -5.78
CA HIS A 115 -3.81 -9.80 -6.31
C HIS A 115 -4.92 -10.10 -5.29
N GLY A 116 -4.56 -10.35 -4.02
CA GLY A 116 -5.55 -10.56 -2.97
C GLY A 116 -6.47 -9.36 -2.75
N TYR A 117 -5.94 -8.14 -2.81
CA TYR A 117 -6.75 -6.92 -2.71
C TYR A 117 -7.66 -6.71 -3.93
N ASP A 118 -7.18 -7.02 -5.13
CA ASP A 118 -7.97 -6.94 -6.35
C ASP A 118 -9.13 -7.96 -6.37
N GLU A 119 -8.88 -9.19 -5.92
CA GLU A 119 -9.93 -10.19 -5.71
C GLU A 119 -10.97 -9.73 -4.68
N LEU A 120 -10.52 -9.22 -3.53
CA LEU A 120 -11.40 -8.71 -2.48
C LEU A 120 -12.26 -7.55 -2.98
N ALA A 121 -11.67 -6.60 -3.73
CA ALA A 121 -12.36 -5.47 -4.31
C ALA A 121 -13.45 -5.92 -5.30
N ARG A 122 -13.16 -6.92 -6.16
CA ARG A 122 -14.15 -7.49 -7.08
C ARG A 122 -15.32 -8.16 -6.37
N VAL A 123 -15.06 -8.90 -5.30
CA VAL A 123 -16.11 -9.51 -4.46
C VAL A 123 -16.97 -8.41 -3.83
N MET A 124 -16.35 -7.42 -3.17
CA MET A 124 -17.06 -6.29 -2.55
C MET A 124 -17.91 -5.51 -3.57
N GLN A 125 -17.39 -5.29 -4.78
CA GLN A 125 -18.12 -4.62 -5.85
C GLN A 125 -19.35 -5.44 -6.28
N SER A 126 -19.20 -6.75 -6.41
CA SER A 126 -20.29 -7.66 -6.78
C SER A 126 -21.38 -7.70 -5.70
N GLU A 127 -20.99 -7.81 -4.43
CA GLU A 127 -21.92 -7.77 -3.30
C GLU A 127 -22.64 -6.42 -3.20
N LYS A 128 -21.92 -5.31 -3.35
CA LYS A 128 -22.50 -3.96 -3.39
C LYS A 128 -23.56 -3.85 -4.48
N GLN A 129 -23.31 -4.37 -5.68
CA GLN A 129 -24.28 -4.35 -6.78
C GLN A 129 -25.54 -5.17 -6.45
N VAL A 130 -25.39 -6.35 -5.86
CA VAL A 130 -26.53 -7.17 -5.42
C VAL A 130 -27.35 -6.44 -4.35
N LEU A 131 -26.70 -5.81 -3.39
CA LEU A 131 -27.36 -5.03 -2.33
C LEU A 131 -28.12 -3.83 -2.90
N ILE A 132 -27.51 -3.07 -3.82
CA ILE A 132 -28.17 -1.93 -4.47
C ILE A 132 -29.42 -2.38 -5.22
N LYS A 133 -29.34 -3.49 -5.98
CA LYS A 133 -30.51 -4.03 -6.69
C LYS A 133 -31.64 -4.41 -5.73
N LYS A 134 -31.32 -5.09 -4.63
CA LYS A 134 -32.32 -5.46 -3.61
C LYS A 134 -32.97 -4.23 -2.95
N ILE A 135 -32.20 -3.17 -2.70
CA ILE A 135 -32.73 -1.92 -2.13
C ILE A 135 -33.68 -1.25 -3.13
N GLN A 136 -33.30 -1.19 -4.41
CA GLN A 136 -34.16 -0.64 -5.48
C GLN A 136 -35.46 -1.42 -5.64
N GLU A 137 -35.41 -2.75 -5.51
CA GLU A 137 -36.60 -3.62 -5.56
C GLU A 137 -37.55 -3.40 -4.36
N LEU A 138 -37.03 -2.97 -3.21
CA LEU A 138 -37.80 -2.80 -1.96
C LEU A 138 -38.33 -1.36 -1.74
N ASP A 139 -37.51 -0.34 -1.98
CA ASP A 139 -37.81 1.07 -1.63
C ASP A 139 -37.87 2.00 -2.86
N GLY A 140 -37.56 1.53 -4.07
CA GLY A 140 -37.61 2.32 -5.31
C GLY A 140 -36.52 3.40 -5.45
N GLU A 141 -35.89 3.84 -4.35
CA GLU A 141 -34.85 4.86 -4.33
C GLU A 141 -33.53 4.33 -3.75
N VAL A 142 -32.41 4.76 -4.34
CA VAL A 142 -31.07 4.48 -3.82
C VAL A 142 -30.75 5.54 -2.76
N PRO A 143 -30.36 5.18 -1.52
CA PRO A 143 -30.02 6.14 -0.48
C PRO A 143 -28.97 7.17 -0.94
N GLU A 144 -29.20 8.45 -0.61
CA GLU A 144 -28.23 9.53 -0.83
C GLU A 144 -26.87 9.18 -0.18
N GLY A 145 -25.79 9.39 -0.93
CA GLY A 145 -24.42 9.05 -0.50
C GLY A 145 -23.85 7.77 -1.12
N ILE A 146 -24.67 6.95 -1.80
CA ILE A 146 -24.16 5.86 -2.64
C ILE A 146 -23.77 6.47 -4.00
N MET A 147 -22.50 6.88 -4.12
CA MET A 147 -21.98 7.28 -5.44
C MET A 147 -22.06 6.08 -6.41
N PRO A 148 -22.59 6.26 -7.64
CA PRO A 148 -22.44 5.28 -8.69
C PRO A 148 -20.94 5.16 -8.97
N MET A 149 -20.34 4.01 -8.65
CA MET A 149 -18.96 3.77 -9.04
C MET A 149 -18.91 3.50 -10.54
N THR A 150 -18.15 4.31 -11.26
CA THR A 150 -17.59 3.92 -12.56
C THR A 150 -16.91 2.56 -12.39
N VAL A 151 -17.21 1.62 -13.28
CA VAL A 151 -16.41 0.40 -13.42
C VAL A 151 -14.97 0.87 -13.58
N LEU A 152 -14.09 0.52 -12.62
CA LEU A 152 -12.66 0.68 -12.81
C LEU A 152 -12.36 -0.17 -14.06
N LYS A 153 -12.12 0.49 -15.20
CA LYS A 153 -11.58 -0.20 -16.36
C LYS A 153 -10.29 -0.87 -15.91
N ASP A 154 -10.03 -2.06 -16.43
CA ASP A 154 -8.77 -2.74 -16.17
C ASP A 154 -7.64 -1.79 -16.59
N PRO A 155 -6.76 -1.34 -15.67
CA PRO A 155 -5.68 -0.42 -16.01
C PRO A 155 -4.70 -1.02 -17.03
N PHE A 156 -4.78 -2.33 -17.30
CA PHE A 156 -3.98 -3.02 -18.31
C PHE A 156 -4.71 -3.20 -19.67
N GLU A 157 -6.01 -2.89 -19.78
CA GLU A 157 -6.72 -2.93 -21.07
C GLU A 157 -6.16 -1.90 -22.06
N GLU A 158 -5.65 -0.75 -21.59
CA GLU A 158 -5.12 0.31 -22.46
C GLU A 158 -3.66 0.05 -22.90
N VAL A 159 -2.91 -0.82 -22.22
CA VAL A 159 -1.49 -1.09 -22.55
C VAL A 159 -1.35 -2.13 -23.68
N GLY A 160 -2.42 -2.90 -23.97
CA GLY A 160 -2.39 -3.97 -24.98
C GLY A 160 -2.57 -3.52 -26.44
N ALA A 161 -2.94 -2.26 -26.69
CA ALA A 161 -3.27 -1.80 -28.05
C ALA A 161 -2.05 -1.35 -28.89
N ASP A 162 -0.92 -1.05 -28.26
CA ASP A 162 0.26 -0.48 -28.94
C ASP A 162 1.42 -1.49 -29.14
N ALA A 163 1.27 -2.74 -28.69
CA ALA A 163 2.32 -3.76 -28.80
C ALA A 163 2.37 -4.50 -30.16
N GLU A 164 1.37 -4.32 -31.04
CA GLU A 164 1.30 -5.01 -32.34
C GLU A 164 2.04 -4.33 -33.50
N GLN A 165 2.73 -3.18 -33.29
CA GLN A 165 3.40 -2.46 -34.39
C GLN A 165 4.94 -2.56 -34.42
N VAL A 166 5.58 -3.40 -33.60
CA VAL A 166 7.07 -3.50 -33.57
C VAL A 166 7.64 -4.74 -34.29
N GLU A 167 6.81 -5.65 -34.81
CA GLU A 167 7.28 -6.81 -35.59
C GLU A 167 7.13 -6.62 -37.12
N ASP A 168 7.77 -5.61 -37.73
CA ASP A 168 8.04 -5.70 -39.18
C ASP A 168 9.26 -4.90 -39.69
N GLN A 169 10.37 -4.95 -38.96
CA GLN A 169 11.68 -4.53 -39.49
C GLN A 169 12.77 -5.58 -39.24
N LYS A 170 12.55 -6.81 -39.73
CA LYS A 170 13.65 -7.77 -39.97
C LYS A 170 14.20 -7.57 -41.39
N GLN A 171 15.22 -6.71 -41.43
CA GLN A 171 16.36 -6.66 -42.36
C GLN A 171 16.37 -7.73 -43.49
N GLU A 172 16.16 -7.29 -44.74
CA GLU A 172 16.59 -8.04 -45.92
C GLU A 172 18.12 -8.09 -46.00
N PRO A 173 18.74 -9.25 -46.30
CA PRO A 173 20.18 -9.33 -46.48
C PRO A 173 20.58 -8.79 -47.86
N LYS A 174 21.44 -7.77 -47.89
CA LYS A 174 22.11 -7.27 -49.10
C LYS A 174 22.86 -8.41 -49.80
N LYS A 175 22.32 -8.88 -50.92
CA LYS A 175 23.01 -9.78 -51.85
C LYS A 175 24.22 -9.07 -52.46
N LYS A 176 25.42 -9.54 -52.10
CA LYS A 176 26.65 -9.36 -52.88
C LYS A 176 26.43 -9.88 -54.30
N LYS A 177 26.69 -9.07 -55.32
CA LYS A 177 27.04 -9.55 -56.67
C LYS A 177 28.08 -8.63 -57.31
N LYS A 178 29.24 -9.25 -57.52
CA LYS A 178 30.30 -9.05 -58.53
C LYS A 178 30.92 -7.68 -58.67
#